data_AF-A0A850R6A4-F1
#
_entry.id   AF-A0A850R6A4-F1
#
_cell.length_a   1.000
_cell.length_b   1.000
_cell.length_c   1.000
_cell.angle_alpha   90.00
_cell.angle_beta   90.00
_cell.angle_gamma   90.00
#
_symmetry.space_group_name_H-M   'P 1'
#
loop_
_entity.id
_entity.type
_entity.pdbx_description
1 polymer ?
#
loop_
_entity_poly.entity_id
_entity_poly.type
_entity_poly.pdbx_seq_one_letter_code
_entity_poly.pdbx_strand_id
1 'polypeptide(L)'
;MRPLSVPFRLLSLLSVSLAALSAGCSNPGEDVRVTLCRDMVRVTLGSEPNWSGQNIEPRRQSEAVVRLSWTGADGKTGQASCHYPHNAVESDMFTAADPLAAYSTSPTRFVLDGRSIGNPELARVIGQAMRKQGREFVDRARSTLEGR
;
A
#
# COMPACT_ATOMS: atom_id res chain seq x y z
N MET A 1 -65.30 14.65 -6.21
CA MET A 1 -64.51 14.85 -4.98
C MET A 1 -64.23 13.51 -4.35
N ARG A 2 -62.99 13.31 -3.89
CA ARG A 2 -62.48 12.22 -3.02
C ARG A 2 -62.16 10.85 -3.67
N PRO A 3 -61.14 10.14 -3.14
CA PRO A 3 -59.89 9.89 -3.87
C PRO A 3 -59.52 8.40 -3.97
N LEU A 4 -58.68 8.03 -4.94
CA LEU A 4 -57.93 6.78 -4.86
C LEU A 4 -56.59 7.01 -4.18
N SER A 5 -56.46 6.42 -3.01
CA SER A 5 -55.24 6.29 -2.23
C SER A 5 -54.77 4.85 -2.32
N VAL A 6 -53.56 4.58 -2.81
CA VAL A 6 -52.79 3.38 -2.40
C VAL A 6 -51.30 3.72 -2.39
N PRO A 7 -50.59 3.43 -1.29
CA PRO A 7 -49.20 3.83 -1.07
C PRO A 7 -48.21 2.89 -1.74
N PHE A 8 -47.28 3.42 -2.55
CA PHE A 8 -46.13 2.66 -3.01
C PHE A 8 -45.07 2.62 -1.89
N ARG A 9 -45.28 1.72 -0.93
CA ARG A 9 -44.28 1.37 0.08
C ARG A 9 -43.23 0.45 -0.53
N LEU A 10 -41.98 0.79 -0.26
CA LEU A 10 -40.83 -0.09 -0.05
C LEU A 10 -40.54 -1.14 -1.14
N LEU A 11 -39.56 -0.84 -2.00
CA LEU A 11 -38.58 -1.84 -2.39
C LEU A 11 -37.18 -1.21 -2.28
N SER A 12 -36.68 -1.20 -1.06
CA SER A 12 -35.26 -1.08 -0.77
C SER A 12 -34.74 -2.50 -0.56
N LEU A 13 -33.44 -2.69 -0.82
CA LEU A 13 -32.61 -3.87 -0.52
C LEU A 13 -32.53 -4.92 -1.65
N LEU A 14 -31.54 -4.76 -2.53
CA LEU A 14 -30.60 -5.85 -2.80
C LEU A 14 -29.27 -5.25 -3.30
N SER A 15 -28.52 -4.64 -2.38
CA SER A 15 -27.15 -4.20 -2.59
C SER A 15 -26.23 -5.42 -2.45
N VAL A 16 -25.99 -6.17 -3.52
CA VAL A 16 -24.93 -7.18 -3.53
C VAL A 16 -23.64 -6.49 -3.95
N SER A 17 -22.92 -5.94 -2.97
CA SER A 17 -21.57 -5.41 -3.14
C SER A 17 -20.59 -6.58 -3.34
N LEU A 18 -20.45 -7.05 -4.59
CA LEU A 18 -19.42 -8.01 -4.97
C LEU A 18 -18.08 -7.29 -5.16
N ALA A 19 -17.44 -6.90 -4.05
CA ALA A 19 -16.11 -6.29 -4.08
C ALA A 19 -15.32 -6.65 -2.80
N ALA A 20 -14.91 -7.92 -2.68
CA ALA A 20 -14.07 -8.38 -1.57
C ALA A 20 -12.99 -9.39 -2.01
N LEU A 21 -12.31 -9.10 -3.13
CA LEU A 21 -11.22 -9.95 -3.65
C LEU A 21 -9.88 -9.23 -3.85
N SER A 22 -9.72 -8.00 -3.32
CA SER A 22 -8.47 -7.23 -3.43
C SER A 22 -7.74 -7.09 -2.09
N ALA A 23 -7.76 -8.12 -1.24
CA ALA A 23 -6.95 -8.17 -0.03
C ALA A 23 -5.72 -9.07 -0.27
N GLY A 24 -4.61 -8.47 -0.75
CA GLY A 24 -3.29 -9.10 -0.63
C GLY A 24 -2.45 -9.19 -1.90
N CYS A 25 -3.00 -9.01 -3.10
CA CYS A 25 -2.18 -8.99 -4.31
C CYS A 25 -1.49 -7.63 -4.43
N SER A 26 -0.15 -7.60 -4.43
CA SER A 26 0.59 -6.51 -5.07
C SER A 26 0.02 -6.37 -6.49
N ASN A 27 -0.59 -5.22 -6.79
CA ASN A 27 -1.16 -5.00 -8.12
C ASN A 27 -0.02 -5.03 -9.14
N PRO A 28 -0.13 -5.81 -10.24
CA PRO A 28 0.82 -5.71 -11.34
C PRO A 28 0.94 -4.25 -11.79
N GLY A 29 2.13 -3.68 -11.72
CA GLY A 29 2.38 -2.26 -12.00
C GLY A 29 2.33 -1.32 -10.80
N GLU A 30 2.16 -1.83 -9.56
CA GLU A 30 2.37 -1.02 -8.36
C GLU A 30 3.85 -0.60 -8.24
N ASP A 31 4.08 0.67 -7.88
CA ASP A 31 5.42 1.18 -7.64
C ASP A 31 6.08 0.42 -6.47
N VAL A 32 7.32 -0.01 -6.66
CA VAL A 32 8.09 -0.80 -5.69
C VAL A 32 8.20 -0.12 -4.32
N ARG A 33 8.17 1.22 -4.27
CA ARG A 33 8.20 2.01 -3.03
C ARG A 33 6.90 1.88 -2.25
N VAL A 34 5.78 1.73 -2.95
CA VAL A 34 4.50 1.47 -2.29
C VAL A 34 4.49 0.06 -1.74
N THR A 35 4.87 -0.93 -2.55
CA THR A 35 4.90 -2.33 -2.12
C THR A 35 5.78 -2.49 -0.87
N LEU A 36 7.00 -1.95 -0.89
CA LEU A 36 7.89 -1.98 0.27
C LEU A 36 7.27 -1.28 1.49
N CYS A 37 6.61 -0.13 1.30
CA CYS A 37 5.96 0.58 2.41
C CYS A 37 4.82 -0.25 3.04
N ARG A 38 3.98 -0.92 2.22
CA ARG A 38 2.96 -1.85 2.73
C ARG A 38 3.59 -3.01 3.50
N ASP A 39 4.67 -3.58 2.98
CA ASP A 39 5.33 -4.72 3.64
C ASP A 39 5.96 -4.33 4.97
N MET A 40 6.54 -3.13 5.08
CA MET A 40 7.01 -2.61 6.37
C MET A 40 5.87 -2.43 7.38
N VAL A 41 4.70 -1.93 6.93
CA VAL A 41 3.49 -1.84 7.78
C VAL A 41 3.05 -3.24 8.22
N ARG A 42 2.89 -4.19 7.29
CA ARG A 42 2.48 -5.58 7.58
C ARG A 42 3.42 -6.26 8.58
N VAL A 43 4.73 -6.09 8.40
CA VAL A 43 5.75 -6.60 9.32
C VAL A 43 5.59 -5.98 10.71
N THR A 44 5.33 -4.68 10.77
CA THR A 44 5.21 -3.97 12.05
C THR A 44 3.90 -4.30 12.77
N LEU A 45 2.80 -4.47 12.03
CA LEU A 45 1.49 -4.84 12.58
C LEU A 45 1.37 -6.35 12.86
N GLY A 46 2.21 -7.19 12.25
CA GLY A 46 2.15 -8.65 12.37
C GLY A 46 0.89 -9.28 11.74
N SER A 47 0.11 -8.52 10.98
CA SER A 47 -1.16 -8.93 10.36
C SER A 47 -1.38 -8.20 9.03
N GLU A 48 -2.30 -8.70 8.21
CA GLU A 48 -2.72 -8.03 6.98
C GLU A 48 -3.83 -7.01 7.29
N PRO A 49 -3.59 -5.70 7.12
CA PRO A 49 -4.63 -4.70 7.34
C PRO A 49 -5.51 -4.52 6.09
N ASN A 50 -6.71 -3.96 6.27
CA ASN A 50 -7.56 -3.57 5.16
C ASN A 50 -7.20 -2.17 4.65
N TRP A 51 -6.54 -2.09 3.50
CA TRP A 51 -6.07 -0.84 2.91
C TRP A 51 -7.24 0.05 2.45
N SER A 52 -7.26 1.31 2.91
CA SER A 52 -8.30 2.29 2.59
C SER A 52 -7.79 3.45 1.73
N GLY A 53 -6.47 3.64 1.64
CA GLY A 53 -5.90 4.75 0.89
C GLY A 53 -4.41 4.59 0.64
N GLN A 54 -3.98 5.14 -0.49
CA GLN A 54 -2.60 5.15 -0.94
C GLN A 54 -2.35 6.41 -1.77
N ASN A 55 -1.24 7.10 -1.52
CA ASN A 55 -0.71 8.12 -2.40
C ASN A 55 0.82 8.04 -2.45
N ILE A 56 1.40 8.42 -3.59
CA ILE A 56 2.84 8.66 -3.71
C ILE A 56 3.06 10.08 -4.21
N GLU A 57 3.74 10.88 -3.40
CA GLU A 57 3.97 12.30 -3.66
C GLU A 57 5.46 12.54 -3.95
N PRO A 58 5.88 12.60 -5.22
CA PRO A 58 7.23 13.05 -5.56
C PRO A 58 7.37 14.54 -5.26
N ARG A 59 8.44 14.93 -4.58
CA ARG A 59 8.73 16.33 -4.25
C ARG A 59 10.11 16.72 -4.77
N ARG A 60 10.14 17.62 -5.75
CA ARG A 60 11.38 18.07 -6.41
C ARG A 60 12.49 18.34 -5.40
N GLN A 61 13.66 17.71 -5.61
CA GLN A 61 14.87 17.90 -4.82
C GLN A 61 14.71 17.63 -3.31
N SER A 62 13.68 16.90 -2.89
CA SER A 62 13.46 16.48 -1.50
C SER A 62 13.00 15.03 -1.44
N GLU A 63 12.41 14.54 -0.35
CA GLU A 63 11.95 13.16 -0.27
C GLU A 63 10.61 12.96 -1.00
N ALA A 64 10.51 11.92 -1.82
CA ALA A 64 9.22 11.38 -2.24
C ALA A 64 8.55 10.68 -1.05
N VAL A 65 7.25 10.88 -0.87
CA VAL A 65 6.52 10.34 0.28
C VAL A 65 5.42 9.41 -0.19
N VAL A 66 5.54 8.13 0.15
CA VAL A 66 4.41 7.21 0.11
C VAL A 66 3.59 7.40 1.37
N ARG A 67 2.28 7.57 1.23
CA ARG A 67 1.31 7.60 2.34
C ARG A 67 0.32 6.46 2.19
N LEU A 68 0.08 5.74 3.28
CA LEU A 68 -0.87 4.64 3.34
C LEU A 68 -1.86 4.90 4.47
N SER A 69 -3.11 4.49 4.27
CA SER A 69 -4.12 4.39 5.33
C SER A 69 -4.80 3.04 5.28
N TRP A 70 -5.21 2.54 6.44
CA TRP A 70 -5.88 1.24 6.56
C TRP A 70 -6.83 1.20 7.76
N THR A 71 -7.58 0.10 7.83
CA THR A 71 -8.30 -0.35 9.03
C THR A 71 -7.68 -1.69 9.48
N GLY A 72 -7.24 -1.77 10.73
CA GLY A 72 -6.71 -2.97 11.34
C GLY A 72 -7.79 -4.00 11.63
N ALA A 73 -7.39 -5.23 11.96
CA ALA A 73 -8.32 -6.30 12.33
C ALA A 73 -9.13 -5.98 13.61
N ASP A 74 -8.61 -5.11 14.47
CA ASP A 74 -9.29 -4.60 15.65
C ASP A 74 -10.25 -3.43 15.35
N GLY A 75 -10.46 -3.11 14.06
CA GLY A 75 -11.33 -2.03 13.60
C GLY A 75 -10.73 -0.64 13.73
N LYS A 76 -9.49 -0.49 14.23
CA LYS A 76 -8.84 0.82 14.34
C LYS A 76 -8.29 1.26 12.99
N THR A 77 -8.43 2.53 12.70
CA THR A 77 -7.76 3.12 11.53
C THR A 77 -6.30 3.41 11.87
N GLY A 78 -5.44 3.25 10.87
CA GLY A 78 -4.01 3.56 10.98
C GLY A 78 -3.48 4.25 9.74
N GLN A 79 -2.34 4.92 9.88
CA GLN A 79 -1.65 5.60 8.80
C GLN A 79 -0.14 5.43 8.86
N ALA A 80 0.48 5.41 7.69
CA ALA A 80 1.93 5.31 7.56
C ALA A 80 2.45 6.27 6.50
N SER A 81 3.70 6.69 6.68
CA SER A 81 4.46 7.35 5.61
C SER A 81 5.87 6.79 5.48
N CYS A 82 6.30 6.55 4.25
CA CYS A 82 7.65 6.12 3.91
C CYS A 82 8.30 7.19 3.05
N HIS A 83 9.49 7.65 3.47
CA HIS A 83 10.19 8.78 2.85
C HIS A 83 11.39 8.26 2.07
N TYR A 84 11.40 8.52 0.77
CA TYR A 84 12.37 8.03 -0.19
C TYR A 84 13.25 9.20 -0.65
N PRO A 85 14.57 9.16 -0.39
CA PRO A 85 15.45 10.26 -0.75
C PRO A 85 15.54 10.42 -2.26
N HIS A 86 15.61 11.67 -2.72
CA HIS A 86 16.01 11.99 -4.08
C HIS A 86 17.46 11.54 -4.30
N ASN A 87 17.72 10.78 -5.36
CA ASN A 87 19.04 10.24 -5.69
C ASN A 87 19.44 10.46 -7.16
N ALA A 88 18.64 11.17 -7.96
CA ALA A 88 19.09 11.62 -9.28
C ALA A 88 20.19 12.68 -9.14
N VAL A 89 21.28 12.48 -9.89
CA VAL A 89 22.41 13.41 -9.97
C VAL A 89 22.13 14.52 -10.98
N GLU A 90 21.37 14.24 -12.03
CA GLU A 90 20.97 15.19 -13.07
C GLU A 90 19.52 14.92 -13.52
N SER A 91 18.81 15.96 -13.92
CA SER A 91 17.47 15.82 -14.54
C SER A 91 17.65 15.53 -16.03
N ASP A 92 17.51 14.27 -16.41
CA ASP A 92 17.57 13.81 -17.80
C ASP A 92 16.17 13.55 -18.40
N MET A 93 16.12 13.11 -19.66
CA MET A 93 14.85 12.77 -20.33
C MET A 93 14.10 11.62 -19.65
N PHE A 94 14.79 10.77 -18.89
CA PHE A 94 14.19 9.64 -18.18
C PHE A 94 13.39 10.12 -16.97
N THR A 95 13.98 11.00 -16.14
CA THR A 95 13.28 11.62 -15.00
C THR A 95 12.17 12.59 -15.40
N ALA A 96 12.23 13.14 -16.63
CA ALA A 96 11.14 13.92 -17.22
C ALA A 96 9.92 13.06 -17.58
N ALA A 97 10.15 11.82 -18.04
CA ALA A 97 9.09 10.88 -18.39
C ALA A 97 8.53 10.13 -17.17
N ASP A 98 9.40 9.79 -16.21
CA ASP A 98 9.04 9.17 -14.94
C ASP A 98 9.66 9.95 -13.78
N PRO A 99 8.90 10.86 -13.13
CA PRO A 99 9.40 11.62 -11.99
C PRO A 99 9.87 10.74 -10.83
N LEU A 100 9.33 9.53 -10.66
CA LEU A 100 9.69 8.65 -9.55
C LEU A 100 11.06 8.00 -9.75
N ALA A 101 11.57 7.93 -10.97
CA ALA A 101 12.92 7.47 -11.27
C ALA A 101 14.02 8.24 -10.51
N ALA A 102 13.74 9.49 -10.11
CA ALA A 102 14.68 10.35 -9.40
C ALA A 102 14.85 10.02 -7.90
N TYR A 103 14.14 9.02 -7.38
CA TYR A 103 14.13 8.69 -5.95
C TYR A 103 14.59 7.25 -5.69
N SER A 104 15.23 7.03 -4.55
CA SER A 104 15.59 5.71 -4.04
C SER A 104 14.37 4.79 -3.92
N THR A 105 14.58 3.48 -4.07
CA THR A 105 13.58 2.44 -3.81
C THR A 105 13.59 1.97 -2.35
N SER A 106 14.58 2.39 -1.56
CA SER A 106 14.69 2.14 -0.12
C SER A 106 14.48 3.44 0.67
N PRO A 107 13.63 3.45 1.71
CA PRO A 107 13.34 4.65 2.48
C PRO A 107 14.39 4.92 3.55
N THR A 108 14.54 6.19 3.91
CA THR A 108 15.40 6.68 5.01
C THR A 108 14.64 6.95 6.29
N ARG A 109 13.31 7.05 6.19
CA ARG A 109 12.41 7.25 7.32
C ARG A 109 11.09 6.53 7.08
N PHE A 110 10.61 5.86 8.11
CA PHE A 110 9.28 5.26 8.18
C PHE A 110 8.53 5.89 9.35
N VAL A 111 7.28 6.30 9.17
CA VAL A 111 6.43 6.83 10.24
C VAL A 111 5.18 5.98 10.30
N LEU A 112 4.87 5.43 11.46
CA LEU A 112 3.70 4.59 11.71
C LEU A 112 2.87 5.20 12.84
N ASP A 113 1.64 5.62 12.55
CA ASP A 113 0.72 6.25 13.51
C ASP A 113 1.40 7.40 14.30
N GLY A 114 2.16 8.23 13.59
CA GLY A 114 2.92 9.35 14.15
C GLY A 114 4.27 8.98 14.78
N ARG A 115 4.55 7.70 15.05
CA ARG A 115 5.85 7.25 15.54
C ARG A 115 6.87 7.20 14.41
N SER A 116 7.92 8.01 14.49
CA SER A 116 9.04 7.94 13.57
C SER A 116 9.97 6.77 13.90
N ILE A 117 10.26 5.96 12.89
CA ILE A 117 11.14 4.79 12.91
C ILE A 117 12.33 5.12 12.00
N GLY A 118 13.48 5.36 12.63
CA GLY A 118 14.76 5.61 11.97
C GLY A 118 15.72 4.43 12.14
N ASN A 119 16.97 4.60 11.69
CA ASN A 119 18.01 3.61 11.92
C ASN A 119 18.34 3.49 13.43
N PRO A 120 18.65 2.28 13.94
CA PRO A 120 18.78 1.01 13.22
C PRO A 120 17.48 0.20 13.06
N GLU A 121 16.39 0.60 13.72
CA GLU A 121 15.10 -0.12 13.67
C GLU A 121 14.56 -0.23 12.24
N LEU A 122 14.69 0.84 11.46
CA LEU A 122 14.27 0.89 10.06
C LEU A 122 14.94 -0.21 9.22
N ALA A 123 16.27 -0.38 9.33
CA ALA A 123 17.00 -1.42 8.60
C ALA A 123 16.49 -2.83 8.94
N ARG A 124 16.14 -3.08 10.20
CA ARG A 124 15.55 -4.35 10.64
C ARG A 124 14.17 -4.58 10.00
N VAL A 125 13.32 -3.55 9.96
CA VAL A 125 11.98 -3.62 9.36
C VAL A 125 12.07 -3.86 7.85
N ILE A 126 12.94 -3.12 7.14
CA ILE A 126 13.21 -3.34 5.70
C ILE A 126 13.69 -4.77 5.45
N GLY A 127 14.65 -5.25 6.23
CA GLY A 127 15.17 -6.61 6.09
C GLY A 127 14.13 -7.70 6.40
N GLN A 128 13.15 -7.43 7.26
CA GLN A 128 12.01 -8.33 7.46
C GLN A 128 11.03 -8.31 6.28
N ALA A 129 10.73 -7.13 5.74
CA ALA A 129 9.86 -6.96 4.58
C ALA A 129 10.43 -7.67 3.35
N MET A 130 11.71 -7.46 3.02
CA MET A 130 12.37 -8.11 1.87
C MET A 130 12.43 -9.64 1.99
N ARG A 131 12.66 -10.17 3.20
CA ARG A 131 12.64 -11.62 3.42
C ARG A 131 11.26 -12.24 3.23
N LYS A 132 10.19 -11.50 3.54
CA LYS A 132 8.83 -11.96 3.28
C LYS A 132 8.57 -12.06 1.77
N GLN A 133 8.93 -11.03 1.01
CA GLN A 133 8.84 -11.04 -0.46
C GLN A 133 9.62 -12.21 -1.08
N GLY A 134 10.84 -12.48 -0.60
CA GLY A 134 11.65 -13.60 -1.08
C GLY A 134 11.02 -14.97 -0.86
N ARG A 135 10.39 -15.20 0.31
CA ARG A 135 9.67 -16.46 0.58
C ARG A 135 8.45 -16.63 -0.31
N GLU A 136 7.64 -15.59 -0.44
CA GLU A 136 6.43 -15.62 -1.29
C GLU A 136 6.76 -15.90 -2.76
N PHE A 137 7.89 -15.40 -3.26
CA PHE A 137 8.38 -15.72 -4.59
C PHE A 137 8.72 -17.21 -4.75
N VAL A 138 9.46 -17.78 -3.79
CA VAL A 138 9.82 -19.21 -3.79
C VAL A 138 8.58 -20.09 -3.72
N ASP A 139 7.63 -19.75 -2.84
CA ASP A 139 6.39 -20.50 -2.68
C ASP A 139 5.55 -20.51 -3.97
N ARG A 140 5.49 -19.38 -4.67
CA ARG A 140 4.80 -19.26 -5.97
C ARG A 140 5.48 -20.07 -7.09
N ALA A 141 6.81 -20.08 -7.10
CA ALA A 141 7.56 -20.87 -8.07
C ALA A 141 7.30 -22.37 -7.86
N ARG A 142 7.29 -22.81 -6.59
CA ARG A 142 7.00 -24.19 -6.22
C ARG A 142 5.59 -24.63 -6.63
N SER A 143 4.56 -23.84 -6.33
CA SER A 143 3.17 -24.19 -6.69
C SER A 143 2.96 -24.27 -8.21
N THR A 144 3.69 -23.49 -8.99
CA THR A 144 3.66 -23.55 -10.47
C THR A 144 4.31 -24.81 -11.01
N LEU A 145 5.34 -25.33 -10.33
CA LEU A 145 6.03 -26.56 -10.70
C LEU A 145 5.28 -27.82 -10.27
N GLU A 146 4.60 -27.79 -9.12
CA GLU A 146 3.79 -28.90 -8.59
C GLU A 146 2.39 -29.00 -9.25
N GLY A 147 1.91 -27.90 -9.86
CA GLY A 147 0.65 -27.86 -10.63
C GLY A 147 0.77 -28.27 -12.09
N ARG A 148 1.90 -28.82 -12.51
CA ARG A 148 2.17 -29.43 -13.83
C ARG A 148 2.44 -30.92 -13.67
#